data_AF-A0A5C6DEU6-F1
#
_entry.id   AF-A0A5C6DEU6-F1
#
_cell.length_a   1.000
_cell.length_b   1.000
_cell.length_c   1.000
_cell.angle_alpha   90.00
_cell.angle_beta   90.00
_cell.angle_gamma   90.00
#
_symmetry.space_group_name_H-M   'P 1'
#
loop_
_entity.id
_entity.type
_entity.pdbx_description
1 polymer ?
#
loop_
_entity_poly.entity_id
_entity_poly.type
_entity_poly.pdbx_seq_one_letter_code
_entity_poly.pdbx_strand_id
1 'polypeptide(L)'
;MKISIKNYIILILIFFTLLPFVLLRIIAYPKIQSDLRTVIMDNLETVGNKQADIVSSWMKERKTDVIVAANNPYLANSLESAGGDDSEATEYLELVVSEYGYKGAFVCNADGIVTLATSEEEMGGDLSERDFIKQAMQGKPYATSIIPSVIALTNEFDEKETGLPTMFVSAPLKNGEAVIGVVAFRIHVATLSNLLQSQKFGKTGETFIVGKEGYMLTESRFSSNLKKTGTIRVRSALELKVVNPDNGKLTYSVDQCLKGKNGSSSKGYKDYAGISVLGVWRWLPELDWAVITEIDKAEVYGVAYNLNTLGWVLLFGIAFPIVFFAYIVGKKISNPIVELTAATEKMATGDLTQRVAINRGDELGILAASFNTMAEALDKKTKEIGGAEAAYRELFNALQAGIYQCEPGVEGKFIWVNQSCAEMFGYNSPEEMEGTKIKDIYVDQDDRKALVDKLEKEGVSKDFTSYCVKKNGEKFYTERTSHIVRDEKGKPVRMEGVIRDISDRKKMEDEMQKKSRKSQGDNKS
;
A
#
# COMPACT_ATOMS: atom_id res chain seq x y z
N MET A 1 1.48 12.16 -22.80
CA MET A 1 0.47 12.89 -22.01
C MET A 1 1.20 13.56 -20.85
N LYS A 2 1.37 14.89 -20.83
CA LYS A 2 2.05 15.57 -19.71
C LYS A 2 1.13 15.51 -18.48
N ILE A 3 1.58 14.84 -17.42
CA ILE A 3 0.84 14.80 -16.15
C ILE A 3 0.85 16.21 -15.56
N SER A 4 -0.32 16.75 -15.23
CA SER A 4 -0.43 18.05 -14.55
C SER A 4 0.36 18.02 -13.24
N ILE A 5 1.06 19.11 -12.92
CA ILE A 5 1.86 19.24 -11.68
C ILE A 5 1.03 18.93 -10.43
N LYS A 6 -0.29 19.22 -10.48
CA LYS A 6 -1.28 18.88 -9.46
C LYS A 6 -1.34 17.37 -9.21
N ASN A 7 -1.57 16.59 -10.26
CA ASN A 7 -1.74 15.14 -10.15
C ASN A 7 -0.43 14.47 -9.74
N TYR A 8 0.70 14.99 -10.21
CA TYR A 8 2.03 14.48 -9.86
C TYR A 8 2.32 14.63 -8.35
N ILE A 9 2.10 15.81 -7.77
CA ILE A 9 2.30 16.06 -6.33
C ILE A 9 1.38 15.18 -5.48
N ILE A 10 0.10 15.08 -5.87
CA ILE A 10 -0.88 14.25 -5.14
C ILE A 10 -0.46 12.78 -5.15
N LEU A 11 -0.05 12.25 -6.31
CA LEU A 11 0.38 10.85 -6.44
C LEU A 11 1.62 10.55 -5.59
N ILE A 12 2.62 11.44 -5.58
CA ILE A 12 3.82 11.29 -4.75
C ILE A 12 3.45 11.28 -3.27
N LEU A 13 2.62 12.22 -2.81
CA LEU A 13 2.20 12.29 -1.41
C LEU A 13 1.47 11.02 -0.98
N ILE A 14 0.53 10.52 -1.78
CA ILE A 14 -0.19 9.27 -1.50
C ILE A 14 0.78 8.08 -1.48
N PHE A 15 1.69 8.01 -2.47
CA PHE A 15 2.64 6.91 -2.57
C PHE A 15 3.55 6.83 -1.35
N PHE A 16 4.25 7.92 -1.00
CA PHE A 16 5.20 7.91 0.11
C PHE A 16 4.54 7.73 1.48
N THR A 17 3.28 8.13 1.63
CA THR A 17 2.56 7.97 2.91
C THR A 17 1.98 6.57 3.08
N LEU A 18 1.45 5.95 2.02
CA LEU A 18 0.90 4.59 2.08
C LEU A 18 1.96 3.49 1.95
N LEU A 19 3.10 3.77 1.29
CA LEU A 19 4.15 2.79 1.04
C LEU A 19 4.65 2.09 2.34
N PRO A 20 4.95 2.80 3.44
CA PRO A 20 5.38 2.15 4.69
C PRO A 20 4.32 1.20 5.26
N PHE A 21 3.03 1.54 5.18
CA PHE A 21 1.95 0.68 5.68
C PHE A 21 1.77 -0.56 4.80
N VAL A 22 1.87 -0.40 3.48
CA VAL A 22 1.82 -1.53 2.53
C VAL A 22 3.03 -2.44 2.74
N LEU A 23 4.24 -1.88 2.89
CA LEU A 23 5.46 -2.65 3.18
C LEU A 23 5.36 -3.37 4.52
N LEU A 24 4.95 -2.68 5.59
CA LEU A 24 4.75 -3.27 6.90
C LEU A 24 3.75 -4.42 6.83
N ARG A 25 2.67 -4.27 6.05
CA ARG A 25 1.72 -5.36 5.82
C ARG A 25 2.34 -6.54 5.08
N ILE A 26 3.01 -6.30 3.96
CA ILE A 26 3.61 -7.36 3.13
C ILE A 26 4.66 -8.14 3.90
N ILE A 27 5.40 -7.49 4.82
CA ILE A 27 6.49 -8.12 5.57
C ILE A 27 5.98 -8.69 6.91
N ALA A 28 5.26 -7.92 7.71
CA ALA A 28 4.87 -8.31 9.05
C ALA A 28 3.76 -9.37 9.05
N TYR A 29 2.79 -9.30 8.13
CA TYR A 29 1.67 -10.25 8.15
C TYR A 29 2.12 -11.71 7.91
N PRO A 30 2.91 -12.03 6.86
CA PRO A 30 3.42 -13.39 6.69
C PRO A 30 4.30 -13.84 7.85
N LYS A 31 5.08 -12.92 8.44
CA LYS A 31 5.94 -13.22 9.59
C LYS A 31 5.11 -13.58 10.83
N ILE A 32 4.09 -12.77 11.17
CA ILE A 32 3.16 -13.03 12.28
C ILE A 32 2.44 -14.36 12.07
N GLN A 33 1.96 -14.64 10.85
CA GLN A 33 1.28 -15.90 10.55
C GLN A 33 2.22 -17.10 10.72
N SER A 34 3.47 -16.99 10.27
CA SER A 34 4.48 -18.02 10.43
C SER A 34 4.81 -18.25 11.92
N ASP A 35 5.04 -17.18 12.68
CA ASP A 35 5.43 -17.28 14.09
C ASP A 35 4.28 -17.84 14.94
N LEU A 36 3.05 -17.37 14.70
CA LEU A 36 1.86 -17.92 15.35
C LEU A 36 1.68 -19.41 15.04
N ARG A 37 1.93 -19.83 13.79
CA ARG A 37 1.88 -21.23 13.39
C ARG A 37 2.92 -22.05 14.16
N THR A 38 4.15 -21.56 14.26
CA THR A 38 5.22 -22.25 14.99
C THR A 38 4.86 -22.41 16.46
N VAL A 39 4.49 -21.34 17.16
CA VAL A 39 4.13 -21.38 18.59
C VAL A 39 2.99 -22.36 18.87
N ILE A 40 1.95 -22.36 18.03
CA ILE A 40 0.82 -23.26 18.20
C ILE A 40 1.22 -24.71 17.94
N MET A 41 2.03 -24.98 16.92
CA MET A 41 2.51 -26.33 16.65
C MET A 41 3.42 -26.84 17.76
N ASP A 42 4.32 -26.01 18.30
CA ASP A 42 5.20 -26.40 19.40
C ASP A 42 4.39 -26.73 20.67
N ASN A 43 3.37 -25.91 20.96
CA ASN A 43 2.45 -26.18 22.06
C ASN A 43 1.62 -27.45 21.82
N LEU A 44 1.10 -27.64 20.61
CA LEU A 44 0.32 -28.82 20.23
C LEU A 44 1.16 -30.09 20.30
N GLU A 45 2.41 -30.05 19.86
CA GLU A 45 3.36 -31.17 19.98
C GLU A 45 3.67 -31.50 21.43
N THR A 46 3.85 -30.47 22.26
CA THR A 46 4.05 -30.64 23.70
C THR A 46 2.83 -31.31 24.35
N VAL A 47 1.62 -30.87 24.02
CA VAL A 47 0.39 -31.49 24.51
C VAL A 47 0.26 -32.92 24.03
N GLY A 48 0.44 -33.18 22.73
CA GLY A 48 0.32 -34.53 22.17
C GLY A 48 1.33 -35.53 22.75
N ASN A 49 2.58 -35.09 22.98
CA ASN A 49 3.59 -35.89 23.68
C ASN A 49 3.15 -36.21 25.11
N LYS A 50 2.77 -35.19 25.89
CA LYS A 50 2.33 -35.37 27.28
C LYS A 50 1.11 -36.27 27.40
N GLN A 51 0.16 -36.17 26.47
CA GLN A 51 -1.01 -37.03 26.45
C GLN A 51 -0.62 -38.49 26.20
N ALA A 52 0.30 -38.76 25.26
CA ALA A 52 0.80 -40.11 25.03
C ALA A 52 1.54 -40.68 26.26
N ASP A 53 2.32 -39.85 26.95
CA ASP A 53 3.01 -40.21 28.19
C ASP A 53 2.01 -40.49 29.34
N ILE A 54 0.95 -39.68 29.46
CA ILE A 54 -0.13 -39.89 30.42
C ILE A 54 -0.84 -41.22 30.15
N VAL A 55 -1.19 -41.52 28.90
CA VAL A 55 -1.83 -42.80 28.52
C VAL A 55 -0.93 -43.99 28.84
N SER A 56 0.36 -43.89 28.50
CA SER A 56 1.33 -44.95 28.76
C SER A 56 1.55 -45.18 30.25
N SER A 57 1.64 -44.10 31.03
CA SER A 57 1.80 -44.15 32.49
C SER A 57 0.56 -44.72 33.16
N TRP A 58 -0.63 -44.25 32.75
CA TRP A 58 -1.90 -44.76 33.25
C TRP A 58 -2.03 -46.27 33.01
N MET A 59 -1.71 -46.75 31.81
CA MET A 59 -1.74 -48.19 31.51
C MET A 59 -0.71 -48.97 32.34
N LYS A 60 0.50 -48.42 32.52
CA LYS A 60 1.54 -49.03 33.35
C LYS A 60 1.12 -49.16 34.80
N GLU A 61 0.42 -48.17 35.35
CA GLU A 61 -0.14 -48.24 36.70
C GLU A 61 -1.19 -49.35 36.79
N ARG A 62 -2.14 -49.44 35.86
CA ARG A 62 -3.17 -50.50 35.89
C ARG A 62 -2.56 -51.91 35.82
N LYS A 63 -1.50 -52.09 35.02
CA LYS A 63 -0.72 -53.35 35.01
C LYS A 63 -0.03 -53.60 36.36
N THR A 64 0.54 -52.57 36.98
CA THR A 64 1.16 -52.68 38.31
C THR A 64 0.15 -53.08 39.37
N ASP A 65 -1.03 -52.46 39.38
CA ASP A 65 -2.08 -52.73 40.37
C ASP A 65 -2.51 -54.20 40.35
N VAL A 66 -2.73 -54.78 39.15
CA VAL A 66 -3.13 -56.20 39.03
C VAL A 66 -1.99 -57.15 39.41
N ILE A 67 -0.73 -56.77 39.18
CA ILE A 67 0.44 -57.54 39.64
C ILE A 67 0.53 -57.52 41.17
N VAL A 68 0.29 -56.37 41.80
CA VAL A 68 0.27 -56.26 43.27
C VAL A 68 -0.82 -57.13 43.85
N ALA A 69 -2.02 -57.12 43.26
CA ALA A 69 -3.10 -58.00 43.69
C ALA A 69 -2.79 -59.48 43.48
N ALA A 70 -2.18 -59.86 42.36
CA ALA A 70 -1.76 -61.24 42.09
C ALA A 70 -0.77 -61.80 43.12
N ASN A 71 -0.01 -60.91 43.78
CA ASN A 71 0.95 -61.27 44.83
C ASN A 71 0.33 -61.26 46.24
N ASN A 72 -0.97 -60.96 46.38
CA ASN A 72 -1.64 -61.00 47.67
C ASN A 72 -1.95 -62.47 48.04
N PRO A 73 -1.46 -62.98 49.20
CA PRO A 73 -1.69 -64.35 49.63
C PRO A 73 -3.18 -64.74 49.75
N TYR A 74 -4.07 -63.81 50.08
CA TYR A 74 -5.50 -64.09 50.18
C TYR A 74 -6.09 -64.58 48.85
N LEU A 75 -5.61 -64.05 47.71
CA LEU A 75 -6.08 -64.48 46.39
C LEU A 75 -5.50 -65.83 45.95
N ALA A 76 -4.31 -66.21 46.44
CA ALA A 76 -3.72 -67.52 46.14
C ALA A 76 -4.36 -68.62 46.96
N ASN A 77 -4.59 -68.35 48.25
CA ASN A 77 -5.24 -69.28 49.14
C ASN A 77 -6.67 -69.58 48.69
N SER A 78 -7.38 -68.60 48.09
CA SER A 78 -8.76 -68.79 47.65
C SER A 78 -8.97 -69.79 46.50
N LEU A 79 -7.89 -70.16 45.81
CA LEU A 79 -7.92 -71.23 44.81
C LEU A 79 -7.63 -72.61 45.40
N GLU A 80 -7.07 -72.67 46.61
CA GLU A 80 -6.72 -73.92 47.30
C GLU A 80 -7.83 -74.37 48.27
N SER A 81 -8.60 -73.44 48.82
CA SER A 81 -9.82 -73.68 49.58
C SER A 81 -10.95 -74.18 48.66
N ALA A 82 -11.10 -75.51 48.56
CA ALA A 82 -12.18 -76.13 47.80
C ALA A 82 -13.58 -75.72 48.31
N GLY A 83 -14.15 -74.65 47.74
CA GLY A 83 -15.55 -74.27 47.90
C GLY A 83 -15.92 -73.51 49.18
N GLY A 84 -14.98 -72.79 49.80
CA GLY A 84 -15.24 -71.93 50.96
C GLY A 84 -15.56 -70.48 50.57
N ASP A 85 -16.43 -69.83 51.33
CA ASP A 85 -16.67 -68.39 51.27
C ASP A 85 -15.40 -67.65 51.75
N ASP A 86 -14.49 -67.34 50.83
CA ASP A 86 -13.23 -66.64 51.12
C ASP A 86 -13.48 -65.14 51.32
N SER A 87 -14.20 -64.82 52.39
CA SER A 87 -14.60 -63.46 52.78
C SER A 87 -13.43 -62.48 52.74
N GLU A 88 -12.22 -62.90 53.14
CA GLU A 88 -11.02 -62.06 53.13
C GLU A 88 -10.54 -61.71 51.70
N ALA A 89 -10.60 -62.67 50.78
CA ALA A 89 -10.22 -62.47 49.40
C ALA A 89 -11.26 -61.60 48.65
N THR A 90 -12.54 -61.83 48.93
CA THR A 90 -13.64 -60.99 48.42
C THR A 90 -13.52 -59.56 48.92
N GLU A 91 -13.35 -59.35 50.24
CA GLU A 91 -13.21 -58.02 50.84
C GLU A 91 -11.98 -57.28 50.30
N TYR A 92 -10.87 -57.98 50.08
CA TYR A 92 -9.69 -57.41 49.43
C TYR A 92 -9.98 -56.94 47.99
N LEU A 93 -10.64 -57.75 47.17
CA LEU A 93 -11.00 -57.35 45.80
C LEU A 93 -12.00 -56.18 45.80
N GLU A 94 -12.99 -56.19 46.68
CA GLU A 94 -13.94 -55.09 46.83
C GLU A 94 -13.26 -53.78 47.24
N LEU A 95 -12.27 -53.84 48.14
CA LEU A 95 -11.44 -52.70 48.52
C LEU A 95 -10.63 -52.17 47.33
N VAL A 96 -9.99 -53.06 46.55
CA VAL A 96 -9.25 -52.65 45.35
C VAL A 96 -10.18 -52.00 44.33
N VAL A 97 -11.36 -52.58 44.12
CA VAL A 97 -12.35 -52.05 43.17
C VAL A 97 -12.83 -50.66 43.60
N SER A 98 -13.15 -50.47 44.88
CA SER A 98 -13.68 -49.21 45.39
C SER A 98 -12.62 -48.10 45.49
N GLU A 99 -11.44 -48.39 46.04
CA GLU A 99 -10.39 -47.37 46.27
C GLU A 99 -9.63 -46.98 45.00
N TYR A 100 -9.42 -47.93 44.07
CA TYR A 100 -8.66 -47.67 42.83
C TYR A 100 -9.58 -47.38 41.63
N GLY A 101 -10.90 -47.44 41.83
CA GLY A 101 -11.89 -47.06 40.81
C GLY A 101 -11.97 -48.04 39.63
N TYR A 102 -11.79 -49.34 39.88
CA TYR A 102 -12.07 -50.38 38.90
C TYR A 102 -13.58 -50.63 38.79
N LYS A 103 -14.03 -51.19 37.68
CA LYS A 103 -15.45 -51.55 37.48
C LYS A 103 -15.78 -52.89 38.13
N GLY A 104 -14.81 -53.79 38.20
CA GLY A 104 -14.95 -55.10 38.82
C GLY A 104 -13.61 -55.82 38.83
N ALA A 105 -13.52 -56.84 39.67
CA ALA A 105 -12.36 -57.71 39.76
C ALA A 105 -12.82 -59.16 39.95
N PHE A 106 -12.01 -60.10 39.45
CA PHE A 106 -12.28 -61.52 39.61
C PHE A 106 -11.00 -62.35 39.55
N VAL A 107 -11.08 -63.58 40.06
CA VAL A 107 -10.04 -64.60 39.98
C VAL A 107 -10.60 -65.81 39.23
N CYS A 108 -9.79 -66.36 38.33
CA CYS A 108 -10.05 -67.62 37.66
C CYS A 108 -9.04 -68.68 38.11
N ASN A 109 -9.48 -69.94 38.17
CA ASN A 109 -8.59 -71.07 38.35
C ASN A 109 -7.77 -71.38 37.07
N ALA A 110 -6.91 -72.40 37.12
CA ALA A 110 -6.08 -72.83 35.99
C ALA A 110 -6.89 -73.27 34.74
N ASP A 111 -8.15 -73.68 34.93
CA ASP A 111 -9.06 -74.04 33.83
C ASP A 111 -9.78 -72.82 33.23
N GLY A 112 -9.56 -71.62 33.78
CA GLY A 112 -10.21 -70.39 33.31
C GLY A 112 -11.64 -70.19 33.84
N ILE A 113 -12.05 -70.94 34.86
CA ILE A 113 -13.36 -70.80 35.51
C ILE A 113 -13.26 -69.75 36.62
N VAL A 114 -14.20 -68.80 36.63
CA VAL A 114 -14.28 -67.75 37.67
C VAL A 114 -14.65 -68.37 39.02
N THR A 115 -13.75 -68.25 39.99
CA THR A 115 -13.92 -68.79 41.35
C THR A 115 -14.17 -67.71 42.40
N LEU A 116 -13.80 -66.46 42.10
CA LEU A 116 -14.00 -65.30 42.97
C LEU A 116 -14.35 -64.11 42.09
N ALA A 117 -15.34 -63.31 42.47
CA ALA A 117 -15.78 -62.17 41.68
C ALA A 117 -16.41 -61.10 42.58
N THR A 118 -16.16 -59.83 42.26
CA THR A 118 -16.96 -58.71 42.78
C THR A 118 -18.32 -58.65 42.09
N SER A 119 -19.25 -57.86 42.64
CA SER A 119 -20.68 -57.79 42.25
C SER A 119 -21.01 -57.58 40.76
N GLU A 120 -20.07 -57.09 39.94
CA GLU A 120 -20.27 -56.86 38.50
C GLU A 120 -19.82 -58.04 37.61
N GLU A 121 -19.29 -59.11 38.18
CA GLU A 121 -18.74 -60.28 37.44
C GLU A 121 -19.49 -61.58 37.79
N GLU A 122 -19.61 -62.49 36.83
CA GLU A 122 -20.38 -63.74 37.00
C GLU A 122 -19.51 -64.89 37.56
N MET A 123 -19.85 -65.37 38.75
CA MET A 123 -19.25 -66.56 39.36
C MET A 123 -19.53 -67.82 38.54
N GLY A 124 -18.53 -68.70 38.40
CA GLY A 124 -18.64 -69.95 37.66
C GLY A 124 -18.63 -69.79 36.13
N GLY A 125 -18.46 -68.57 35.62
CA GLY A 125 -18.31 -68.33 34.18
C GLY A 125 -17.00 -68.92 33.63
N ASP A 126 -17.07 -69.49 32.42
CA ASP A 126 -15.90 -69.98 31.69
C ASP A 126 -15.30 -68.88 30.82
N LEU A 127 -14.08 -68.45 31.17
CA LEU A 127 -13.31 -67.42 30.47
C LEU A 127 -12.02 -67.98 29.86
N SER A 128 -11.85 -69.30 29.82
CA SER A 128 -10.65 -69.99 29.29
C SER A 128 -10.28 -69.54 27.87
N GLU A 129 -11.29 -69.26 27.04
CA GLU A 129 -11.10 -68.85 25.66
C GLU A 129 -10.73 -67.37 25.48
N ARG A 130 -10.78 -66.55 26.54
CA ARG A 130 -10.49 -65.11 26.48
C ARG A 130 -9.00 -64.82 26.41
N ASP A 131 -8.62 -63.89 25.54
CA ASP A 131 -7.21 -63.53 25.32
C ASP A 131 -6.48 -63.11 26.59
N PHE A 132 -7.11 -62.31 27.46
CA PHE A 132 -6.47 -61.86 28.69
C PHE A 132 -6.23 -62.99 29.69
N ILE A 133 -7.05 -64.04 29.70
CA ILE A 133 -6.79 -65.25 30.48
C ILE A 133 -5.64 -66.04 29.87
N LYS A 134 -5.71 -66.34 28.56
CA LYS A 134 -4.67 -67.11 27.85
C LYS A 134 -3.29 -66.47 27.95
N GLN A 135 -3.21 -65.14 27.83
CA GLN A 135 -1.95 -64.40 27.93
C GLN A 135 -1.43 -64.37 29.37
N ALA A 136 -2.29 -64.15 30.36
CA ALA A 136 -1.89 -64.19 31.77
C ALA A 136 -1.41 -65.58 32.19
N MET A 137 -2.06 -66.65 31.73
CA MET A 137 -1.65 -68.04 31.99
C MET A 137 -0.26 -68.39 31.44
N GLN A 138 0.27 -67.64 30.47
CA GLN A 138 1.66 -67.76 30.01
C GLN A 138 2.68 -67.15 30.99
N GLY A 139 2.23 -66.65 32.14
CA GLY A 139 3.07 -66.18 33.23
C GLY A 139 3.47 -64.71 33.16
N LYS A 140 2.81 -63.90 32.31
CA LYS A 140 3.07 -62.46 32.16
C LYS A 140 1.78 -61.63 32.29
N PRO A 141 1.82 -60.43 32.88
CA PRO A 141 0.67 -59.55 32.92
C PRO A 141 0.27 -59.10 31.51
N TYR A 142 -1.03 -58.95 31.27
CA TYR A 142 -1.59 -58.59 29.97
C TYR A 142 -2.71 -57.56 30.12
N ALA A 143 -2.80 -56.66 29.14
CA ALA A 143 -3.88 -55.69 29.02
C ALA A 143 -4.55 -55.86 27.66
N THR A 144 -5.88 -55.97 27.63
CA THR A 144 -6.62 -56.01 26.37
C THR A 144 -6.62 -54.64 25.69
N SER A 145 -6.91 -54.62 24.39
CA SER A 145 -7.48 -53.41 23.79
C SER A 145 -8.86 -53.13 24.40
N ILE A 146 -9.43 -51.96 24.07
CA ILE A 146 -10.79 -51.63 24.47
C ILE A 146 -11.77 -52.44 23.63
N ILE A 147 -12.66 -53.15 24.31
CA ILE A 147 -13.63 -54.09 23.74
C ILE A 147 -15.04 -53.79 24.27
N PRO A 148 -16.10 -54.14 23.54
CA PRO A 148 -17.47 -54.00 24.03
C PRO A 148 -17.74 -55.01 25.16
N SER A 149 -18.45 -54.58 26.22
CA SER A 149 -18.84 -55.48 27.31
C SER A 149 -19.81 -56.56 26.82
N VAL A 150 -19.50 -57.81 27.15
CA VAL A 150 -20.39 -58.95 26.84
C VAL A 150 -21.51 -59.14 27.87
N ILE A 151 -21.32 -58.58 29.07
CA ILE A 151 -22.31 -58.53 30.14
C ILE A 151 -22.90 -57.12 30.28
N ALA A 152 -24.07 -57.04 30.93
CA ALA A 152 -24.74 -55.77 31.19
C ALA A 152 -24.06 -55.02 32.35
N LEU A 153 -23.40 -53.91 32.03
CA LEU A 153 -22.73 -53.04 32.99
C LEU A 153 -23.56 -51.78 33.23
N THR A 154 -23.44 -51.17 34.40
CA THR A 154 -24.07 -49.85 34.64
C THR A 154 -23.31 -48.77 33.89
N ASN A 155 -24.01 -48.00 33.04
CA ASN A 155 -23.48 -46.90 32.24
C ASN A 155 -23.54 -45.54 32.98
N GLU A 156 -23.17 -44.47 32.29
CA GLU A 156 -23.15 -43.09 32.82
C GLU A 156 -24.53 -42.49 33.18
N PHE A 157 -25.63 -43.19 32.86
CA PHE A 157 -27.01 -42.82 33.17
C PHE A 157 -27.63 -43.73 34.24
N ASP A 158 -26.81 -44.51 34.94
CA ASP A 158 -27.23 -45.53 35.91
C ASP A 158 -28.11 -46.65 35.29
N GLU A 159 -27.99 -46.88 33.98
CA GLU A 159 -28.71 -47.92 33.26
C GLU A 159 -27.82 -49.12 32.94
N LYS A 160 -28.37 -50.34 32.97
CA LYS A 160 -27.65 -51.57 32.60
C LYS A 160 -27.60 -51.71 31.07
N GLU A 161 -26.39 -51.71 30.52
CA GLU A 161 -26.14 -51.73 29.07
C GLU A 161 -25.08 -52.79 28.70
N THR A 162 -25.33 -53.51 27.60
CA THR A 162 -24.33 -54.39 26.97
C THR A 162 -23.62 -53.65 25.85
N GLY A 163 -22.36 -53.98 25.62
CA GLY A 163 -21.53 -53.30 24.62
C GLY A 163 -20.84 -52.03 25.13
N LEU A 164 -20.82 -51.78 26.44
CA LEU A 164 -20.07 -50.68 27.02
C LEU A 164 -18.57 -50.84 26.75
N PRO A 165 -17.87 -49.79 26.28
CA PRO A 165 -16.43 -49.83 26.10
C PRO A 165 -15.74 -50.14 27.43
N THR A 166 -15.07 -51.29 27.49
CA THR A 166 -14.35 -51.77 28.66
C THR A 166 -13.02 -52.39 28.26
N MET A 167 -12.12 -52.60 29.21
CA MET A 167 -10.88 -53.33 28.99
C MET A 167 -10.52 -54.11 30.25
N PHE A 168 -9.65 -55.10 30.10
CA PHE A 168 -9.15 -55.89 31.20
C PHE A 168 -7.64 -55.74 31.34
N VAL A 169 -7.19 -55.65 32.58
CA VAL A 169 -5.79 -55.93 32.95
C VAL A 169 -5.78 -57.21 33.76
N SER A 170 -4.82 -58.08 33.49
CA SER A 170 -4.76 -59.42 34.06
C SER A 170 -3.33 -59.77 34.44
N ALA A 171 -3.16 -60.56 35.49
CA ALA A 171 -1.87 -61.08 35.92
C ALA A 171 -1.98 -62.54 36.37
N PRO A 172 -0.93 -63.36 36.12
CA PRO A 172 -0.87 -64.72 36.59
C PRO A 172 -0.86 -64.76 38.11
N LEU A 173 -1.70 -65.61 38.67
CA LEU A 173 -1.65 -65.96 40.07
C LEU A 173 -0.73 -67.17 40.24
N LYS A 174 0.27 -67.07 41.12
CA LYS A 174 1.35 -68.06 41.21
C LYS A 174 1.46 -68.65 42.61
N ASN A 175 1.67 -69.96 42.69
CA ASN A 175 2.17 -70.63 43.88
C ASN A 175 3.56 -71.21 43.55
N GLY A 176 4.61 -70.62 44.11
CA GLY A 176 5.98 -70.86 43.67
C GLY A 176 6.19 -70.43 42.20
N GLU A 177 6.69 -71.34 41.36
CA GLU A 177 6.86 -71.10 39.93
C GLU A 177 5.62 -71.47 39.09
N ALA A 178 4.65 -72.19 39.66
CA ALA A 178 3.47 -72.65 38.95
C ALA A 178 2.39 -71.57 38.88
N VAL A 179 1.82 -71.34 37.70
CA VAL A 179 0.64 -70.49 37.53
C VAL A 179 -0.60 -71.33 37.88
N ILE A 180 -1.29 -70.94 38.96
CA ILE A 180 -2.45 -71.66 39.50
C ILE A 180 -3.79 -71.01 39.09
N GLY A 181 -3.74 -69.81 38.54
CA GLY A 181 -4.91 -69.06 38.10
C GLY A 181 -4.56 -67.68 37.55
N VAL A 182 -5.57 -66.83 37.41
CA VAL A 182 -5.43 -65.45 36.90
C VAL A 182 -6.29 -64.53 37.76
N VAL A 183 -5.72 -63.39 38.16
CA VAL A 183 -6.50 -62.25 38.65
C VAL A 183 -6.68 -61.24 37.51
N ALA A 184 -7.88 -60.70 37.37
CA ALA A 184 -8.20 -59.72 36.35
C ALA A 184 -9.07 -58.59 36.90
N PHE A 185 -8.79 -57.37 36.44
CA PHE A 185 -9.57 -56.17 36.74
C PHE A 185 -10.23 -55.65 35.48
N ARG A 186 -11.52 -55.36 35.58
CA ARG A 186 -12.29 -54.66 34.56
C ARG A 186 -12.17 -53.16 34.77
N ILE A 187 -11.85 -52.45 33.70
CA ILE A 187 -11.71 -51.00 33.70
C ILE A 187 -12.83 -50.39 32.85
N HIS A 188 -13.42 -49.30 33.35
CA HIS A 188 -14.36 -48.49 32.59
C HIS A 188 -13.59 -47.44 31.76
N VAL A 189 -13.84 -47.41 30.46
CA VAL A 189 -13.11 -46.54 29.52
C VAL A 189 -13.42 -45.05 29.75
N ALA A 190 -14.52 -44.71 30.43
CA ALA A 190 -14.79 -43.32 30.79
C ALA A 190 -13.68 -42.73 31.68
N THR A 191 -13.00 -43.53 32.50
CA THR A 191 -11.87 -43.05 33.31
C THR A 191 -10.75 -42.51 32.44
N LEU A 192 -10.38 -43.26 31.39
CA LEU A 192 -9.37 -42.83 30.42
C LEU A 192 -9.87 -41.67 29.55
N SER A 193 -11.14 -41.69 29.16
CA SER A 193 -11.75 -40.59 28.38
C SER A 193 -11.74 -39.28 29.18
N ASN A 194 -12.11 -39.32 30.46
CA ASN A 194 -12.09 -38.16 31.35
C ASN A 194 -10.66 -37.64 31.58
N LEU A 195 -9.69 -38.55 31.70
CA LEU A 195 -8.28 -38.20 31.84
C LEU A 195 -7.80 -37.36 30.65
N LEU A 196 -8.08 -37.80 29.42
CA LEU A 196 -7.73 -37.07 28.20
C LEU A 196 -8.47 -35.73 28.10
N GLN A 197 -9.76 -35.71 28.42
CA GLN A 197 -10.62 -34.53 28.31
C GLN A 197 -10.37 -33.48 29.41
N SER A 198 -9.69 -33.83 30.50
CA SER A 198 -9.34 -32.90 31.58
C SER A 198 -8.39 -31.79 31.13
N GLN A 199 -7.51 -32.08 30.16
CA GLN A 199 -6.53 -31.16 29.61
C GLN A 199 -7.08 -30.50 28.34
N LYS A 200 -7.93 -29.48 28.52
CA LYS A 200 -8.49 -28.70 27.42
C LYS A 200 -7.49 -27.67 26.91
N PHE A 201 -7.30 -27.61 25.60
CA PHE A 201 -6.50 -26.58 24.95
C PHE A 201 -7.31 -25.97 23.80
N GLY A 202 -7.42 -24.64 23.78
CA GLY A 202 -8.31 -23.95 22.85
C GLY A 202 -9.80 -24.30 23.05
N LYS A 203 -10.62 -23.87 22.08
CA LYS A 203 -12.07 -24.13 22.04
C LYS A 203 -12.40 -25.43 21.29
N THR A 204 -11.61 -25.73 20.28
CA THR A 204 -11.79 -26.83 19.33
C THR A 204 -10.77 -27.95 19.53
N GLY A 205 -9.77 -27.74 20.40
CA GLY A 205 -8.74 -28.74 20.65
C GLY A 205 -9.28 -29.97 21.38
N GLU A 206 -8.87 -31.15 20.93
CA GLU A 206 -9.21 -32.42 21.56
C GLU A 206 -8.08 -33.44 21.48
N THR A 207 -8.17 -34.48 22.31
CA THR A 207 -7.31 -35.64 22.24
C THR A 207 -8.15 -36.89 22.41
N PHE A 208 -7.90 -37.88 21.56
CA PHE A 208 -8.60 -39.15 21.56
C PHE A 208 -7.65 -40.28 21.17
N ILE A 209 -8.06 -41.51 21.47
CA ILE A 209 -7.31 -42.72 21.15
C ILE A 209 -8.01 -43.45 20.01
N VAL A 210 -7.24 -44.01 19.09
CA VAL A 210 -7.72 -44.86 17.99
C VAL A 210 -7.03 -46.21 18.03
N GLY A 211 -7.78 -47.29 17.89
CA GLY A 211 -7.27 -48.65 17.84
C GLY A 211 -6.74 -49.02 16.45
N LYS A 212 -6.09 -50.17 16.33
CA LYS A 212 -5.52 -50.66 15.06
C LYS A 212 -6.55 -50.81 13.92
N GLU A 213 -7.82 -51.00 14.24
CA GLU A 213 -8.92 -51.11 13.27
C GLU A 213 -9.41 -49.74 12.76
N GLY A 214 -8.87 -48.64 13.30
CA GLY A 214 -9.24 -47.26 12.94
C GLY A 214 -10.47 -46.72 13.66
N TYR A 215 -10.98 -47.43 14.67
CA TYR A 215 -12.08 -46.97 15.52
C TYR A 215 -11.56 -46.19 16.73
N MET A 216 -12.26 -45.13 17.08
CA MET A 216 -11.99 -44.38 18.30
C MET A 216 -12.21 -45.29 19.51
N LEU A 217 -11.30 -45.28 20.48
CA LEU A 217 -11.40 -46.10 21.70
C LEU A 217 -11.88 -45.30 22.91
N THR A 218 -11.83 -43.96 22.85
CA THR A 218 -12.25 -43.06 23.93
C THR A 218 -13.40 -42.18 23.48
N GLU A 219 -14.12 -41.57 24.42
CA GLU A 219 -15.16 -40.59 24.06
C GLU A 219 -14.55 -39.29 23.52
N SER A 220 -15.11 -38.79 22.41
CA SER A 220 -14.85 -37.42 21.97
C SER A 220 -15.57 -36.45 22.91
N ARG A 221 -14.90 -35.35 23.24
CA ARG A 221 -15.55 -34.24 23.95
C ARG A 221 -16.64 -33.55 23.13
N PHE A 222 -16.74 -33.88 21.84
CA PHE A 222 -17.77 -33.40 20.91
C PHE A 222 -18.86 -34.45 20.64
N SER A 223 -18.94 -35.56 21.39
CA SER A 223 -19.96 -36.61 21.24
C SER A 223 -21.39 -36.04 21.11
N SER A 224 -21.76 -35.00 21.86
CA SER A 224 -23.07 -34.33 21.73
C SER A 224 -23.35 -33.73 20.36
N ASN A 225 -22.34 -33.14 19.71
CA ASN A 225 -22.48 -32.59 18.37
C ASN A 225 -22.49 -33.71 17.32
N LEU A 226 -21.67 -34.74 17.50
CA LEU A 226 -21.60 -35.91 16.62
C LEU A 226 -22.92 -36.70 16.59
N LYS A 227 -23.63 -36.76 17.74
CA LYS A 227 -25.01 -37.29 17.80
C LYS A 227 -25.98 -36.47 16.97
N LYS A 228 -25.92 -35.14 17.09
CA LYS A 228 -26.83 -34.22 16.35
C LYS A 228 -26.63 -34.30 14.84
N THR A 229 -25.40 -34.50 14.38
CA THR A 229 -25.08 -34.65 12.95
C THR A 229 -25.35 -36.06 12.42
N GLY A 230 -25.72 -37.01 13.29
CA GLY A 230 -25.94 -38.41 12.93
C GLY A 230 -24.64 -39.18 12.63
N THR A 231 -23.47 -38.63 13.00
CA THR A 231 -22.16 -39.27 12.82
C THR A 231 -22.00 -40.46 13.76
N ILE A 232 -22.57 -40.36 14.96
CA ILE A 232 -22.70 -41.44 15.94
C ILE A 232 -24.14 -41.53 16.44
N ARG A 233 -24.53 -42.69 16.94
CA ARG A 233 -25.82 -43.00 17.54
C ARG A 233 -25.75 -42.84 19.05
N VAL A 234 -24.80 -43.52 19.69
CA VAL A 234 -24.74 -43.63 21.15
C VAL A 234 -23.47 -43.01 21.70
N ARG A 235 -22.31 -43.33 21.14
CA ARG A 235 -21.03 -42.97 21.75
C ARG A 235 -19.93 -42.89 20.69
N SER A 236 -18.82 -42.22 20.99
CA SER A 236 -17.72 -42.17 20.02
C SER A 236 -16.84 -43.42 20.12
N ALA A 237 -16.61 -43.91 21.34
CA ALA A 237 -15.79 -45.10 21.57
C ALA A 237 -16.44 -46.35 20.96
N LEU A 238 -15.66 -47.10 20.18
CA LEU A 238 -16.03 -48.32 19.44
C LEU A 238 -17.07 -48.14 18.33
N GLU A 239 -17.72 -46.99 18.20
CA GLU A 239 -18.69 -46.70 17.16
C GLU A 239 -18.09 -45.88 16.00
N LEU A 240 -17.31 -44.85 16.34
CA LEU A 240 -16.80 -43.89 15.36
C LEU A 240 -15.52 -44.40 14.71
N LYS A 241 -15.59 -44.70 13.41
CA LYS A 241 -14.41 -44.94 12.59
C LYS A 241 -13.80 -43.61 12.15
N VAL A 242 -12.50 -43.42 12.41
CA VAL A 242 -11.81 -42.14 12.18
C VAL A 242 -11.35 -42.06 10.72
N VAL A 243 -12.30 -41.71 9.85
CA VAL A 243 -12.13 -41.56 8.40
C VAL A 243 -12.46 -40.14 7.98
N ASN A 244 -11.78 -39.64 6.95
CA ASN A 244 -12.17 -38.40 6.30
C ASN A 244 -13.50 -38.61 5.56
N PRO A 245 -14.59 -37.89 5.90
CA PRO A 245 -15.89 -38.07 5.27
C PRO A 245 -15.89 -37.74 3.77
N ASP A 246 -14.96 -36.90 3.30
CA ASP A 246 -14.88 -36.50 1.89
C ASP A 246 -14.45 -37.66 0.96
N ASN A 247 -13.71 -38.65 1.48
CA ASN A 247 -13.12 -39.72 0.66
C ASN A 247 -13.22 -41.12 1.26
N GLY A 248 -13.74 -41.25 2.50
CA GLY A 248 -13.92 -42.53 3.20
C GLY A 248 -12.64 -43.23 3.65
N LYS A 249 -11.47 -42.63 3.45
CA LYS A 249 -10.17 -43.19 3.89
C LYS A 249 -9.89 -42.76 5.32
N LEU A 250 -9.05 -43.54 6.02
CA LEU A 250 -8.52 -43.14 7.33
C LEU A 250 -7.96 -41.72 7.28
N THR A 251 -8.17 -40.95 8.35
CA THR A 251 -7.56 -39.62 8.45
C THR A 251 -6.04 -39.74 8.36
N TYR A 252 -5.39 -38.66 7.94
CA TYR A 252 -3.93 -38.67 7.73
C TYR A 252 -3.16 -39.06 8.99
N SER A 253 -3.59 -38.57 10.17
CA SER A 253 -2.99 -38.92 11.46
C SER A 253 -3.09 -40.42 11.75
N VAL A 254 -4.28 -41.01 11.59
CA VAL A 254 -4.51 -42.44 11.82
C VAL A 254 -3.70 -43.29 10.86
N ASP A 255 -3.72 -42.99 9.55
CA ASP A 255 -2.95 -43.73 8.55
C ASP A 255 -1.43 -43.74 8.84
N GLN A 256 -0.88 -42.62 9.35
CA GLN A 256 0.52 -42.57 9.75
C GLN A 256 0.79 -43.39 11.02
N CYS A 257 -0.08 -43.28 12.04
CA CYS A 257 0.05 -44.07 13.26
C CYS A 257 0.00 -45.58 12.99
N LEU A 258 -0.93 -46.05 12.16
CA LEU A 258 -1.04 -47.48 11.81
C LEU A 258 0.16 -48.01 11.00
N LYS A 259 0.98 -47.11 10.45
CA LYS A 259 2.29 -47.44 9.86
C LYS A 259 3.44 -47.37 10.87
N GLY A 260 3.12 -47.22 12.16
CA GLY A 260 4.08 -47.08 13.26
C GLY A 260 4.80 -45.73 13.29
N LYS A 261 4.25 -44.69 12.65
CA LYS A 261 4.92 -43.38 12.53
C LYS A 261 4.31 -42.35 13.46
N ASN A 262 5.17 -41.72 14.27
CA ASN A 262 4.84 -40.51 15.02
C ASN A 262 5.01 -39.27 14.13
N GLY A 263 4.27 -38.21 14.41
CA GLY A 263 4.43 -36.97 13.66
C GLY A 263 3.48 -35.85 14.03
N SER A 264 3.52 -34.80 13.22
CA SER A 264 2.65 -33.63 13.30
C SER A 264 2.39 -33.07 11.90
N SER A 265 1.30 -32.31 11.73
CA SER A 265 1.00 -31.64 10.46
C SER A 265 0.58 -30.18 10.68
N SER A 266 1.48 -29.27 10.31
CA SER A 266 1.24 -27.82 10.30
C SER A 266 0.51 -27.32 9.04
N LYS A 267 0.52 -28.12 7.96
CA LYS A 267 -0.27 -27.85 6.74
C LYS A 267 -1.76 -28.09 6.99
N GLY A 268 -2.04 -29.03 7.88
CA GLY A 268 -3.36 -29.51 8.25
C GLY A 268 -3.90 -30.60 7.32
N TYR A 269 -4.93 -31.28 7.77
CA TYR A 269 -5.66 -32.33 7.07
C TYR A 269 -7.12 -32.33 7.51
N LYS A 270 -7.96 -33.16 6.89
CA LYS A 270 -9.37 -33.33 7.27
C LYS A 270 -9.50 -34.38 8.36
N ASP A 271 -10.17 -34.02 9.44
CA ASP A 271 -10.52 -34.92 10.54
C ASP A 271 -11.75 -35.77 10.21
N TYR A 272 -12.25 -36.50 11.22
CA TYR A 272 -13.45 -37.34 11.10
C TYR A 272 -14.76 -36.55 10.97
N ALA A 273 -14.76 -35.26 11.29
CA ALA A 273 -15.89 -34.34 11.12
C ALA A 273 -15.84 -33.59 9.77
N GLY A 274 -14.80 -33.80 8.95
CA GLY A 274 -14.60 -33.07 7.70
C GLY A 274 -14.07 -31.64 7.91
N ILE A 275 -13.60 -31.33 9.11
CA ILE A 275 -13.01 -30.05 9.48
C ILE A 275 -11.51 -30.09 9.19
N SER A 276 -10.97 -28.96 8.71
CA SER A 276 -9.53 -28.84 8.50
C SER A 276 -8.86 -28.60 9.85
N VAL A 277 -8.04 -29.55 10.30
CA VAL A 277 -7.36 -29.52 11.59
C VAL A 277 -5.84 -29.47 11.43
N LEU A 278 -5.16 -28.93 12.43
CA LEU A 278 -3.75 -29.22 12.70
C LEU A 278 -3.70 -30.33 13.74
N GLY A 279 -2.74 -31.25 13.63
CA GLY A 279 -2.70 -32.35 14.58
C GLY A 279 -1.34 -32.98 14.76
N VAL A 280 -1.22 -33.67 15.89
CA VAL A 280 -0.06 -34.40 16.38
C VAL A 280 -0.52 -35.80 16.75
N TRP A 281 0.25 -36.80 16.36
CA TRP A 281 -0.12 -38.19 16.60
C TRP A 281 1.07 -39.01 17.10
N ARG A 282 0.80 -39.92 18.03
CA ARG A 282 1.77 -40.82 18.65
C ARG A 282 1.23 -42.23 18.64
N TRP A 283 2.03 -43.15 18.11
CA TRP A 283 1.78 -44.58 18.14
C TRP A 283 2.39 -45.20 19.39
N LEU A 284 1.57 -45.92 20.15
CA LEU A 284 1.95 -46.70 21.33
C LEU A 284 1.95 -48.18 20.94
N PRO A 285 3.09 -48.75 20.52
CA PRO A 285 3.15 -50.09 19.94
C PRO A 285 2.80 -51.21 20.92
N GLU A 286 3.02 -51.01 22.23
CA GLU A 286 2.65 -52.01 23.24
C GLU A 286 1.13 -52.17 23.40
N LEU A 287 0.36 -51.18 22.96
CA LEU A 287 -1.11 -51.12 23.14
C LEU A 287 -1.86 -51.20 21.82
N ASP A 288 -1.17 -51.12 20.68
CA ASP A 288 -1.77 -50.89 19.37
C ASP A 288 -2.67 -49.63 19.33
N TRP A 289 -2.26 -48.58 20.06
CA TRP A 289 -3.04 -47.35 20.23
C TRP A 289 -2.39 -46.16 19.54
N ALA A 290 -3.18 -45.41 18.79
CA ALA A 290 -2.82 -44.10 18.27
C ALA A 290 -3.42 -43.03 19.18
N VAL A 291 -2.58 -42.25 19.86
CA VAL A 291 -2.99 -41.05 20.59
C VAL A 291 -2.93 -39.88 19.62
N ILE A 292 -4.07 -39.24 19.39
CA ILE A 292 -4.22 -38.19 18.38
C ILE A 292 -4.72 -36.92 19.06
N THR A 293 -4.01 -35.83 18.86
CA THR A 293 -4.29 -34.50 19.40
C THR A 293 -4.48 -33.54 18.25
N GLU A 294 -5.66 -32.93 18.13
CA GLU A 294 -6.03 -32.10 16.98
C GLU A 294 -6.63 -30.76 17.45
N ILE A 295 -6.54 -29.73 16.62
CA ILE A 295 -7.18 -28.41 16.82
C ILE A 295 -7.63 -27.87 15.47
N ASP A 296 -8.78 -27.17 15.43
CA ASP A 296 -9.29 -26.60 14.21
C ASP A 296 -8.31 -25.57 13.65
N LYS A 297 -8.00 -25.72 12.36
CA LYS A 297 -7.22 -24.74 11.61
C LYS A 297 -7.89 -23.37 11.67
N ALA A 298 -9.22 -23.32 11.66
CA ALA A 298 -9.97 -22.07 11.74
C ALA A 298 -9.80 -21.34 13.09
N GLU A 299 -9.65 -22.05 14.22
CA GLU A 299 -9.37 -21.41 15.51
C GLU A 299 -7.97 -20.79 15.51
N VAL A 300 -6.99 -21.56 15.05
CA VAL A 300 -5.57 -21.15 14.98
C VAL A 300 -5.38 -19.93 14.08
N TYR A 301 -5.91 -19.99 12.85
CA TYR A 301 -5.74 -18.90 11.89
C TYR A 301 -6.80 -17.80 12.05
N GLY A 302 -7.91 -18.04 12.73
CA GLY A 302 -8.96 -17.05 13.00
C GLY A 302 -8.42 -15.82 13.73
N VAL A 303 -7.48 -16.03 14.65
CA VAL A 303 -6.76 -14.94 15.34
C VAL A 303 -5.97 -14.08 14.33
N ALA A 304 -5.25 -14.71 13.40
CA ALA A 304 -4.51 -14.01 12.35
C ALA A 304 -5.43 -13.33 11.31
N TYR A 305 -6.58 -13.92 10.99
CA TYR A 305 -7.57 -13.30 10.11
C TYR A 305 -8.17 -12.03 10.72
N ASN A 306 -8.46 -12.03 12.03
CA ASN A 306 -8.94 -10.84 12.72
C ASN A 306 -7.89 -9.71 12.68
N LEU A 307 -6.60 -10.04 12.85
CA LEU A 307 -5.50 -9.08 12.68
C LEU A 307 -5.39 -8.56 11.24
N ASN A 308 -5.60 -9.41 10.24
CA ASN A 308 -5.61 -9.00 8.83
C ASN A 308 -6.76 -8.03 8.51
N THR A 309 -7.95 -8.30 9.04
CA THR A 309 -9.12 -7.44 8.90
C THR A 309 -8.89 -6.10 9.58
N LEU A 310 -8.38 -6.10 10.81
CA LEU A 310 -7.99 -4.87 11.51
C LEU A 310 -6.95 -4.07 10.71
N GLY A 311 -5.97 -4.75 10.11
CA GLY A 311 -4.97 -4.12 9.24
C GLY A 311 -5.58 -3.46 7.99
N TRP A 312 -6.58 -4.08 7.35
CA TRP A 312 -7.35 -3.44 6.27
C TRP A 312 -8.14 -2.23 6.75
N VAL A 313 -8.83 -2.35 7.88
CA VAL A 313 -9.62 -1.26 8.45
C VAL A 313 -8.73 -0.07 8.79
N LEU A 314 -7.55 -0.29 9.37
CA LEU A 314 -6.57 0.77 9.64
C LEU A 314 -6.00 1.37 8.35
N LEU A 315 -5.63 0.53 7.37
CA LEU A 315 -5.08 1.01 6.10
C LEU A 315 -6.09 1.89 5.36
N PHE A 316 -7.34 1.44 5.21
CA PHE A 316 -8.38 2.20 4.51
C PHE A 316 -8.88 3.39 5.35
N GLY A 317 -8.95 3.23 6.66
CA GLY A 317 -9.31 4.30 7.59
C GLY A 317 -8.32 5.46 7.57
N ILE A 318 -7.03 5.17 7.37
CA ILE A 318 -5.97 6.17 7.25
C ILE A 318 -5.83 6.68 5.80
N ALA A 319 -6.09 5.84 4.80
CA ALA A 319 -5.97 6.21 3.39
C ALA A 319 -6.91 7.37 3.00
N PHE A 320 -8.16 7.36 3.47
CA PHE A 320 -9.11 8.41 3.10
C PHE A 320 -8.67 9.81 3.60
N PRO A 321 -8.33 10.02 4.89
CA PRO A 321 -7.74 11.27 5.37
C PRO A 321 -6.47 11.68 4.63
N ILE A 322 -5.59 10.73 4.31
CA ILE A 322 -4.34 11.01 3.58
C ILE A 322 -4.64 11.51 2.17
N VAL A 323 -5.53 10.85 1.43
CA VAL A 323 -5.89 11.26 0.06
C VAL A 323 -6.56 12.63 0.10
N PHE A 324 -7.44 12.87 1.07
CA PHE A 324 -8.10 14.16 1.26
C PHE A 324 -7.09 15.26 1.58
N PHE A 325 -6.15 15.01 2.49
CA PHE A 325 -5.09 15.95 2.85
C PHE A 325 -4.13 16.21 1.68
N ALA A 326 -3.70 15.16 0.97
CA ALA A 326 -2.86 15.25 -0.22
C ALA A 326 -3.55 16.07 -1.32
N TYR A 327 -4.88 15.93 -1.48
CA TYR A 327 -5.65 16.74 -2.41
C TYR A 327 -5.66 18.22 -2.01
N ILE A 328 -5.86 18.55 -0.73
CA ILE A 328 -5.82 19.93 -0.24
C ILE A 328 -4.43 20.55 -0.44
N VAL A 329 -3.37 19.86 -0.02
CA VAL A 329 -1.98 20.34 -0.15
C VAL A 329 -1.61 20.47 -1.62
N GLY A 330 -1.92 19.45 -2.43
CA GLY A 330 -1.69 19.46 -3.87
C GLY A 330 -2.34 20.67 -4.53
N LYS A 331 -3.63 20.94 -4.22
CA LYS A 331 -4.33 22.12 -4.74
C LYS A 331 -3.73 23.43 -4.24
N LYS A 332 -3.36 23.51 -2.95
CA LYS A 332 -2.72 24.69 -2.37
C LYS A 332 -1.39 25.01 -3.03
N ILE A 333 -0.59 24.03 -3.45
CA ILE A 333 0.71 24.27 -4.09
C ILE A 333 0.55 24.47 -5.60
N SER A 334 -0.24 23.64 -6.28
CA SER A 334 -0.31 23.65 -7.74
C SER A 334 -1.05 24.86 -8.30
N ASN A 335 -2.13 25.31 -7.66
CA ASN A 335 -2.98 26.36 -8.21
C ASN A 335 -2.23 27.69 -8.42
N PRO A 336 -1.48 28.23 -7.43
CA PRO A 336 -0.69 29.45 -7.63
C PRO A 336 0.31 29.34 -8.78
N ILE A 337 0.96 28.17 -8.93
CA ILE A 337 1.93 27.94 -10.00
C ILE A 337 1.25 27.95 -11.37
N VAL A 338 0.07 27.32 -11.48
CA VAL A 338 -0.72 27.31 -12.73
C VAL A 338 -1.20 28.71 -13.08
N GLU A 339 -1.66 29.49 -12.10
CA GLU A 339 -2.07 30.88 -12.28
C GLU A 339 -0.91 31.76 -12.75
N LEU A 340 0.26 31.64 -12.12
CA LEU A 340 1.49 32.31 -12.52
C LEU A 340 1.91 31.94 -13.94
N THR A 341 1.86 30.65 -14.28
CA THR A 341 2.23 30.17 -15.62
C THR A 341 1.30 30.77 -16.68
N ALA A 342 -0.01 30.76 -16.43
CA ALA A 342 -1.00 31.32 -17.35
C ALA A 342 -0.85 32.85 -17.52
N ALA A 343 -0.59 33.58 -16.43
CA ALA A 343 -0.31 35.02 -16.50
C ALA A 343 0.98 35.31 -17.28
N THR A 344 2.02 34.49 -17.09
CA THR A 344 3.29 34.61 -17.81
C THR A 344 3.12 34.35 -19.31
N GLU A 345 2.34 33.33 -19.70
CA GLU A 345 2.04 33.05 -21.12
C GLU A 345 1.31 34.22 -21.78
N LYS A 346 0.31 34.82 -21.12
CA LYS A 346 -0.38 36.02 -21.66
C LYS A 346 0.56 37.21 -21.77
N MET A 347 1.43 37.41 -20.78
CA MET A 347 2.44 38.48 -20.81
C MET A 347 3.42 38.30 -21.98
N ALA A 348 3.81 37.06 -22.29
CA ALA A 348 4.66 36.74 -23.44
C ALA A 348 3.98 37.06 -24.79
N THR A 349 2.65 37.09 -24.85
CA THR A 349 1.89 37.51 -26.05
C THR A 349 1.73 39.03 -26.19
N GLY A 350 2.29 39.82 -25.27
CA GLY A 350 2.29 41.29 -25.33
C GLY A 350 1.32 41.98 -24.36
N ASP A 351 0.52 41.24 -23.59
CA ASP A 351 -0.36 41.83 -22.58
C ASP A 351 0.37 42.03 -21.24
N LEU A 352 0.99 43.21 -21.08
CA LEU A 352 1.73 43.58 -19.87
C LEU A 352 0.82 44.05 -18.71
N THR A 353 -0.50 44.06 -18.89
CA THR A 353 -1.44 44.47 -17.83
C THR A 353 -1.75 43.32 -16.85
N GLN A 354 -1.33 42.11 -17.19
CA GLN A 354 -1.56 40.92 -16.36
C GLN A 354 -0.92 41.07 -14.98
N ARG A 355 -1.69 40.76 -13.94
CA ARG A 355 -1.25 40.71 -12.54
C ARG A 355 -1.80 39.45 -11.88
N VAL A 356 -1.05 38.89 -10.95
CA VAL A 356 -1.47 37.73 -10.15
C VAL A 356 -1.73 38.15 -8.71
N ALA A 357 -2.83 37.68 -8.14
CA ALA A 357 -3.25 38.05 -6.79
C ALA A 357 -3.10 36.85 -5.84
N ILE A 358 -1.85 36.43 -5.61
CA ILE A 358 -1.53 35.29 -4.75
C ILE A 358 -1.14 35.81 -3.36
N ASN A 359 -2.08 35.75 -2.41
CA ASN A 359 -1.85 36.18 -1.03
C ASN A 359 -1.30 35.01 -0.19
N ARG A 360 0.03 34.89 -0.13
CA ARG A 360 0.75 33.87 0.64
C ARG A 360 2.00 34.47 1.31
N GLY A 361 2.36 33.95 2.48
CA GLY A 361 3.57 34.33 3.22
C GLY A 361 4.77 33.41 2.98
N ASP A 362 4.75 32.60 1.92
CA ASP A 362 5.81 31.65 1.55
C ASP A 362 6.49 32.05 0.23
N GLU A 363 7.42 31.22 -0.26
CA GLU A 363 8.19 31.46 -1.48
C GLU A 363 7.31 31.64 -2.73
N LEU A 364 6.12 31.03 -2.75
CA LEU A 364 5.15 31.23 -3.85
C LEU A 364 4.53 32.63 -3.80
N GLY A 365 4.32 33.20 -2.61
CA GLY A 365 3.92 34.59 -2.45
C GLY A 365 5.01 35.57 -2.89
N ILE A 366 6.26 35.29 -2.52
CA ILE A 366 7.42 36.08 -2.97
C ILE A 366 7.52 36.05 -4.50
N LEU A 367 7.40 34.87 -5.11
CA LEU A 367 7.44 34.71 -6.56
C LEU A 367 6.33 35.51 -7.26
N ALA A 368 5.12 35.51 -6.71
CA ALA A 368 4.01 36.30 -7.23
C ALA A 368 4.25 37.82 -7.14
N ALA A 369 4.81 38.29 -6.01
CA ALA A 369 5.19 39.68 -5.85
C ALA A 369 6.28 40.08 -6.86
N SER A 370 7.33 39.26 -7.01
CA SER A 370 8.39 39.49 -8.00
C SER A 370 7.86 39.51 -9.44
N PHE A 371 6.90 38.63 -9.78
CA PHE A 371 6.23 38.65 -11.08
C PHE A 371 5.51 39.98 -11.32
N ASN A 372 4.71 40.45 -10.34
CA ASN A 372 3.99 41.72 -10.48
C ASN A 372 4.93 42.93 -10.62
N THR A 373 6.04 42.96 -9.87
CA THR A 373 7.08 43.99 -10.01
C THR A 373 7.71 43.98 -11.41
N MET A 374 7.99 42.80 -11.95
CA MET A 374 8.51 42.67 -13.32
C MET A 374 7.50 43.16 -14.37
N ALA A 375 6.23 42.76 -14.23
CA ALA A 375 5.17 43.17 -15.15
C ALA A 375 4.95 44.70 -15.13
N GLU A 376 5.03 45.33 -13.95
CA GLU A 376 4.95 46.78 -13.81
C GLU A 376 6.15 47.50 -14.43
N ALA A 377 7.37 47.00 -14.19
CA ALA A 377 8.58 47.56 -14.79
C ALA A 377 8.52 47.49 -16.32
N LEU A 378 8.04 46.38 -16.89
CA LEU A 378 7.87 46.19 -18.33
C LEU A 378 6.78 47.11 -18.92
N ASP A 379 5.60 47.20 -18.30
CA ASP A 379 4.52 48.08 -18.75
C ASP A 379 4.97 49.55 -18.73
N LYS A 380 5.64 49.98 -17.65
CA LYS A 380 6.20 51.33 -17.55
C LYS A 380 7.23 51.62 -18.64
N LYS A 381 8.19 50.70 -18.85
CA LYS A 381 9.20 50.83 -19.92
C LYS A 381 8.57 50.93 -21.30
N THR A 382 7.54 50.14 -21.57
CA THR A 382 6.84 50.12 -22.86
C THR A 382 6.08 51.44 -23.09
N LYS A 383 5.43 51.97 -22.06
CA LYS A 383 4.76 53.29 -22.11
C LYS A 383 5.74 54.46 -22.25
N GLU A 384 6.88 54.41 -21.56
CA GLU A 384 7.94 55.42 -21.70
C GLU A 384 8.48 55.47 -23.14
N ILE A 385 8.70 54.30 -23.76
CA ILE A 385 9.14 54.21 -25.16
C ILE A 385 8.06 54.77 -26.10
N GLY A 386 6.80 54.34 -25.96
CA GLY A 386 5.70 54.83 -26.80
C GLY A 386 5.44 56.33 -26.64
N GLY A 387 5.54 56.85 -25.41
CA GLY A 387 5.40 58.29 -25.12
C GLY A 387 6.56 59.11 -25.68
N ALA A 388 7.79 58.60 -25.61
CA ALA A 388 8.94 59.23 -26.23
C ALA A 388 8.77 59.29 -27.77
N GLU A 389 8.34 58.19 -28.41
CA GLU A 389 8.09 58.16 -29.86
C GLU A 389 7.02 59.17 -30.30
N ALA A 390 5.92 59.29 -29.56
CA ALA A 390 4.86 60.26 -29.85
C ALA A 390 5.35 61.71 -29.70
N ALA A 391 6.06 62.02 -28.62
CA ALA A 391 6.62 63.36 -28.38
C ALA A 391 7.65 63.75 -29.46
N TYR A 392 8.50 62.80 -29.89
CA TYR A 392 9.43 63.02 -31.00
C TYR A 392 8.68 63.34 -32.30
N ARG A 393 7.59 62.62 -32.60
CA ARG A 393 6.78 62.85 -33.81
C ARG A 393 6.07 64.21 -33.80
N GLU A 394 5.55 64.65 -32.66
CA GLU A 394 4.91 65.98 -32.53
C GLU A 394 5.90 67.13 -32.68
N LEU A 395 7.05 67.06 -31.99
CA LEU A 395 8.13 68.05 -32.14
C LEU A 395 8.58 68.18 -33.60
N PHE A 396 8.65 67.05 -34.31
CA PHE A 396 9.04 67.02 -35.71
C PHE A 396 8.01 67.71 -36.63
N ASN A 397 6.71 67.53 -36.37
CA ASN A 397 5.63 68.16 -37.16
C ASN A 397 5.41 69.65 -36.83
N ALA A 398 5.69 70.09 -35.60
CA ALA A 398 5.51 71.48 -35.19
C ALA A 398 6.52 72.46 -35.84
N LEU A 399 7.61 71.96 -36.42
CA LEU A 399 8.59 72.78 -37.11
C LEU A 399 8.00 73.29 -38.44
N GLN A 400 7.69 74.59 -38.52
CA GLN A 400 7.39 75.31 -39.77
C GLN A 400 8.64 75.53 -40.64
N ALA A 401 9.54 74.56 -40.65
CA ALA A 401 10.73 74.57 -41.48
C ALA A 401 10.72 73.32 -42.35
N GLY A 402 11.07 73.50 -43.62
CA GLY A 402 11.16 72.40 -44.56
C GLY A 402 12.39 71.56 -44.26
N ILE A 403 12.19 70.33 -43.78
CA ILE A 403 13.27 69.36 -43.59
C ILE A 403 13.34 68.50 -44.85
N TYR A 404 14.54 68.31 -45.35
CA TYR A 404 14.75 67.55 -46.57
C TYR A 404 16.00 66.68 -46.49
N GLN A 405 15.96 65.60 -47.24
CA GLN A 405 17.09 64.79 -47.64
C GLN A 405 17.13 64.75 -49.16
N CYS A 406 18.31 64.88 -49.74
CA CYS A 406 18.48 64.85 -51.18
C CYS A 406 19.80 64.20 -51.60
N GLU A 407 19.85 63.78 -52.87
CA GLU A 407 21.06 63.23 -53.45
C GLU A 407 22.17 64.29 -53.50
N PRO A 408 23.44 63.91 -53.29
CA PRO A 408 24.55 64.83 -53.34
C PRO A 408 24.83 65.30 -54.79
N GLY A 409 25.44 66.47 -54.93
CA GLY A 409 25.81 67.05 -56.23
C GLY A 409 24.75 67.98 -56.83
N VAL A 410 25.10 68.64 -57.93
CA VAL A 410 24.30 69.72 -58.54
C VAL A 410 23.00 69.19 -59.16
N GLU A 411 23.02 67.98 -59.73
CA GLU A 411 21.89 67.35 -60.43
C GLU A 411 21.03 66.44 -59.52
N GLY A 412 21.27 66.48 -58.20
CA GLY A 412 20.59 65.60 -57.25
C GLY A 412 19.07 65.80 -57.20
N LYS A 413 18.37 64.81 -56.65
CA LYS A 413 16.91 64.83 -56.43
C LYS A 413 16.57 64.79 -54.94
N PHE A 414 15.39 65.27 -54.59
CA PHE A 414 14.85 65.04 -53.24
C PHE A 414 14.62 63.54 -53.00
N ILE A 415 15.17 63.01 -51.91
CA ILE A 415 15.01 61.63 -51.46
C ILE A 415 13.82 61.54 -50.50
N TRP A 416 13.73 62.52 -49.61
CA TRP A 416 12.68 62.59 -48.60
C TRP A 416 12.48 64.04 -48.18
N VAL A 417 11.24 64.45 -47.92
CA VAL A 417 10.94 65.78 -47.37
C VAL A 417 9.84 65.69 -46.31
N ASN A 418 9.80 66.63 -45.36
CA ASN A 418 8.65 66.75 -44.48
C ASN A 418 7.50 67.54 -45.15
N GLN A 419 6.31 67.45 -44.57
CA GLN A 419 5.11 68.15 -45.05
C GLN A 419 5.36 69.67 -45.22
N SER A 420 6.01 70.29 -44.23
CA SER A 420 6.33 71.73 -44.26
C SER A 420 7.20 72.12 -45.46
N CYS A 421 8.10 71.24 -45.92
CA CYS A 421 8.92 71.49 -47.10
C CYS A 421 8.09 71.42 -48.38
N ALA A 422 7.24 70.40 -48.53
CA ALA A 422 6.35 70.27 -49.67
C ALA A 422 5.44 71.49 -49.83
N GLU A 423 4.77 71.90 -48.74
CA GLU A 423 3.89 73.07 -48.72
C GLU A 423 4.65 74.37 -49.05
N MET A 424 5.85 74.55 -48.49
CA MET A 424 6.69 75.72 -48.75
C MET A 424 7.04 75.89 -50.24
N PHE A 425 7.30 74.79 -50.95
CA PHE A 425 7.58 74.80 -52.39
C PHE A 425 6.33 74.69 -53.27
N GLY A 426 5.12 74.66 -52.69
CA GLY A 426 3.85 74.64 -53.40
C GLY A 426 3.44 73.25 -53.94
N TYR A 427 3.89 72.17 -53.30
CA TYR A 427 3.47 70.79 -53.55
C TYR A 427 2.37 70.39 -52.56
N ASN A 428 1.48 69.48 -52.95
CA ASN A 428 0.35 69.05 -52.09
C ASN A 428 0.76 67.99 -51.07
N SER A 429 1.86 67.28 -51.31
CA SER A 429 2.37 66.23 -50.41
C SER A 429 3.89 66.04 -50.59
N PRO A 430 4.61 65.54 -49.57
CA PRO A 430 6.00 65.12 -49.66
C PRO A 430 6.27 64.19 -50.83
N GLU A 431 5.41 63.19 -51.03
CA GLU A 431 5.54 62.18 -52.08
C GLU A 431 5.51 62.79 -53.49
N GLU A 432 4.80 63.92 -53.65
CA GLU A 432 4.75 64.68 -54.91
C GLU A 432 6.03 65.48 -55.17
N MET A 433 6.72 65.91 -54.11
CA MET A 433 7.96 66.68 -54.19
C MET A 433 9.20 65.78 -54.29
N GLU A 434 9.17 64.60 -53.68
CA GLU A 434 10.21 63.59 -53.78
C GLU A 434 10.51 63.22 -55.25
N GLY A 435 11.78 63.03 -55.56
CA GLY A 435 12.26 62.78 -56.93
C GLY A 435 12.37 64.02 -57.82
N THR A 436 11.85 65.18 -57.40
CA THR A 436 12.06 66.46 -58.11
C THR A 436 13.54 66.81 -58.13
N LYS A 437 14.06 67.24 -59.28
CA LYS A 437 15.46 67.67 -59.40
C LYS A 437 15.67 68.96 -58.63
N ILE A 438 16.66 68.97 -57.75
CA ILE A 438 16.96 70.10 -56.87
C ILE A 438 17.25 71.37 -57.69
N LYS A 439 17.85 71.24 -58.86
CA LYS A 439 18.17 72.38 -59.71
C LYS A 439 16.92 73.16 -60.17
N ASP A 440 15.79 72.47 -60.33
CA ASP A 440 14.55 73.06 -60.85
C ASP A 440 13.86 73.97 -59.82
N ILE A 441 14.24 73.90 -58.54
CA ILE A 441 13.72 74.78 -57.50
C ILE A 441 14.52 76.09 -57.33
N TYR A 442 15.63 76.27 -58.06
CA TYR A 442 16.43 77.50 -58.01
C TYR A 442 16.12 78.40 -59.22
N VAL A 443 15.99 79.71 -58.96
CA VAL A 443 15.86 80.73 -60.01
C VAL A 443 17.22 80.95 -60.69
N ASP A 444 18.29 80.98 -59.89
CA ASP A 444 19.67 81.01 -60.38
C ASP A 444 20.34 79.64 -60.17
N GLN A 445 20.77 79.02 -61.26
CA GLN A 445 21.40 77.70 -61.21
C GLN A 445 22.77 77.73 -60.53
N ASP A 446 23.43 78.89 -60.50
CA ASP A 446 24.71 79.06 -59.82
C ASP A 446 24.56 79.02 -58.29
N ASP A 447 23.38 79.34 -57.73
CA ASP A 447 23.10 79.22 -56.29
C ASP A 447 23.24 77.75 -55.83
N ARG A 448 22.75 76.79 -56.62
CA ARG A 448 22.88 75.37 -56.28
C ARG A 448 24.34 74.94 -56.31
N LYS A 449 25.09 75.36 -57.33
CA LYS A 449 26.51 75.03 -57.47
C LYS A 449 27.32 75.59 -56.31
N ALA A 450 27.11 76.85 -55.95
CA ALA A 450 27.76 77.49 -54.80
C ALA A 450 27.47 76.76 -53.48
N LEU A 451 26.23 76.28 -53.28
CA LEU A 451 25.88 75.49 -52.11
C LEU A 451 26.58 74.13 -52.10
N VAL A 452 26.63 73.42 -53.24
CA VAL A 452 27.31 72.12 -53.36
C VAL A 452 28.80 72.27 -53.09
N ASP A 453 29.47 73.24 -53.72
CA ASP A 453 30.91 73.47 -53.54
C ASP A 453 31.24 73.79 -52.08
N LYS A 454 30.40 74.60 -51.42
CA LYS A 454 30.56 74.92 -49.99
C LYS A 454 30.37 73.69 -49.10
N LEU A 455 29.37 72.85 -49.36
CA LEU A 455 29.14 71.61 -48.63
C LEU A 455 30.24 70.57 -48.86
N GLU A 456 30.80 70.49 -50.06
CA GLU A 456 31.90 69.59 -50.35
C GLU A 456 33.19 69.99 -49.62
N LYS A 457 33.44 71.28 -49.50
CA LYS A 457 34.64 71.83 -48.84
C LYS A 457 34.53 71.88 -47.31
N GLU A 458 33.39 72.32 -46.77
CA GLU A 458 33.22 72.63 -45.34
C GLU A 458 32.36 71.59 -44.60
N GLY A 459 31.67 70.70 -45.32
CA GLY A 459 30.78 69.67 -44.76
C GLY A 459 29.42 70.20 -44.29
N VAL A 460 29.33 71.50 -43.98
CA VAL A 460 28.12 72.20 -43.54
C VAL A 460 28.04 73.58 -44.18
N SER A 461 26.84 74.02 -44.55
CA SER A 461 26.55 75.37 -45.00
C SER A 461 25.41 75.91 -44.16
N LYS A 462 25.65 77.02 -43.46
CA LYS A 462 24.65 77.70 -42.63
C LYS A 462 24.16 78.96 -43.34
N ASP A 463 22.90 79.29 -43.10
CA ASP A 463 22.22 80.52 -43.52
C ASP A 463 22.40 80.84 -45.02
N PHE A 464 22.46 79.80 -45.86
CA PHE A 464 22.63 79.96 -47.28
C PHE A 464 21.33 80.50 -47.86
N THR A 465 21.38 81.74 -48.35
CA THR A 465 20.23 82.39 -48.97
C THR A 465 20.23 82.11 -50.46
N SER A 466 19.10 81.65 -50.98
CA SER A 466 18.90 81.39 -52.40
C SER A 466 17.53 81.86 -52.85
N TYR A 467 17.44 82.31 -54.09
CA TYR A 467 16.15 82.68 -54.68
C TYR A 467 15.55 81.46 -55.37
N CYS A 468 14.44 80.96 -54.82
CA CYS A 468 13.80 79.73 -55.25
C CYS A 468 12.49 79.97 -55.98
N VAL A 469 12.05 78.95 -56.72
CA VAL A 469 10.77 78.94 -57.42
C VAL A 469 9.89 77.81 -56.89
N LYS A 470 8.63 78.14 -56.61
CA LYS A 470 7.59 77.18 -56.25
C LYS A 470 7.08 76.46 -57.50
N LYS A 471 6.38 75.34 -57.32
CA LYS A 471 5.77 74.57 -58.42
C LYS A 471 4.84 75.41 -59.31
N ASN A 472 4.14 76.38 -58.74
CA ASN A 472 3.24 77.30 -59.45
C ASN A 472 3.95 78.46 -60.19
N GLY A 473 5.29 78.53 -60.13
CA GLY A 473 6.10 79.58 -60.75
C GLY A 473 6.34 80.83 -59.87
N GLU A 474 5.74 80.91 -58.67
CA GLU A 474 5.99 81.98 -57.71
C GLU A 474 7.43 81.91 -57.19
N LYS A 475 8.12 83.05 -57.14
CA LYS A 475 9.52 83.12 -56.67
C LYS A 475 9.60 83.67 -55.26
N PHE A 476 10.44 83.07 -54.42
CA PHE A 476 10.53 83.38 -53.00
C PHE A 476 11.96 83.21 -52.47
N TYR A 477 12.30 83.92 -51.41
CA TYR A 477 13.63 83.82 -50.80
C TYR A 477 13.64 82.68 -49.78
N THR A 478 14.60 81.78 -49.93
CA THR A 478 14.84 80.72 -48.96
C THR A 478 16.16 80.93 -48.24
N GLU A 479 16.18 80.60 -46.97
CA GLU A 479 17.38 80.44 -46.17
C GLU A 479 17.49 78.98 -45.78
N ARG A 480 18.66 78.37 -45.95
CA ARG A 480 18.84 76.96 -45.59
C ARG A 480 20.15 76.71 -44.85
N THR A 481 20.05 75.80 -43.89
CA THR A 481 21.20 75.14 -43.29
C THR A 481 21.24 73.71 -43.77
N SER A 482 22.35 73.30 -44.35
CA SER A 482 22.51 71.98 -44.98
C SER A 482 23.83 71.37 -44.54
N HIS A 483 23.90 70.05 -44.48
CA HIS A 483 25.12 69.31 -44.24
C HIS A 483 25.18 68.09 -45.13
N ILE A 484 26.39 67.60 -45.40
CA ILE A 484 26.62 66.44 -46.24
C ILE A 484 26.93 65.22 -45.36
N VAL A 485 26.19 64.14 -45.58
CA VAL A 485 26.42 62.86 -44.92
C VAL A 485 27.31 62.02 -45.82
N ARG A 486 28.41 61.50 -45.27
CA ARG A 486 29.40 60.67 -45.99
C ARG A 486 29.42 59.26 -45.42
N ASP A 487 29.77 58.28 -46.25
CA ASP A 487 30.00 56.90 -45.80
C ASP A 487 31.35 56.76 -45.06
N GLU A 488 31.63 55.57 -44.53
CA GLU A 488 32.91 55.23 -43.85
C GLU A 488 34.15 55.46 -44.74
N LYS A 489 33.97 55.60 -46.07
CA LYS A 489 35.03 55.83 -47.06
C LYS A 489 35.14 57.30 -47.49
N GLY A 490 34.39 58.20 -46.87
CA GLY A 490 34.40 59.64 -47.13
C GLY A 490 33.61 60.09 -48.36
N LYS A 491 32.89 59.18 -49.04
CA LYS A 491 32.09 59.51 -50.22
C LYS A 491 30.75 60.13 -49.80
N PRO A 492 30.28 61.22 -50.44
CA PRO A 492 28.95 61.77 -50.21
C PRO A 492 27.85 60.73 -50.49
N VAL A 493 26.98 60.49 -49.51
CA VAL A 493 25.82 59.60 -49.62
C VAL A 493 24.54 60.39 -49.82
N ARG A 494 24.36 61.47 -49.05
CA ARG A 494 23.18 62.35 -49.12
C ARG A 494 23.49 63.70 -48.51
N MET A 495 22.68 64.70 -48.85
CA MET A 495 22.65 65.99 -48.18
C MET A 495 21.35 66.09 -47.39
N GLU A 496 21.43 66.60 -46.17
CA GLU A 496 20.27 66.83 -45.34
C GLU A 496 20.26 68.29 -44.89
N GLY A 497 19.08 68.87 -44.76
CA GLY A 497 18.99 70.25 -44.34
C GLY A 497 17.61 70.69 -43.91
N VAL A 498 17.60 71.91 -43.42
CA VAL A 498 16.41 72.63 -43.02
C VAL A 498 16.35 73.92 -43.84
N ILE A 499 15.20 74.17 -44.46
CA ILE A 499 14.91 75.32 -45.33
C ILE A 499 13.82 76.15 -44.65
N ARG A 500 13.93 77.46 -44.75
CA ARG A 500 12.95 78.43 -44.26
C ARG A 500 12.64 79.44 -45.36
N ASP A 501 11.39 79.89 -45.42
CA ASP A 501 11.00 81.05 -46.24
C ASP A 501 11.37 82.33 -45.47
N ILE A 502 12.15 83.20 -46.09
CA ILE A 502 12.57 84.49 -45.53
C ILE A 502 12.07 85.68 -46.37
N SER A 503 11.09 85.45 -47.25
CA SER A 503 10.55 86.47 -48.17
C SER A 503 9.98 87.67 -47.42
N ASP A 504 9.24 87.44 -46.34
CA ASP A 504 8.69 88.52 -45.52
C ASP A 504 9.79 89.32 -44.81
N ARG A 505 10.84 88.63 -44.33
CA ARG A 505 12.02 89.29 -43.75
C ARG A 505 12.72 90.17 -44.79
N LYS A 506 12.90 89.68 -46.02
CA LYS A 506 13.53 90.44 -47.11
C LYS A 506 12.72 91.65 -47.55
N LYS A 507 11.39 91.53 -47.63
CA LYS A 507 10.49 92.66 -47.90
C LYS A 507 10.61 93.76 -46.83
N MET A 508 10.67 93.38 -45.55
CA MET A 508 10.86 94.34 -44.45
C MET A 508 12.23 95.03 -44.50
N GLU A 509 13.31 94.30 -44.84
CA GLU A 509 14.67 94.87 -45.01
C GLU A 509 14.70 95.91 -46.14
N ASP A 510 14.06 95.63 -47.29
CA ASP A 510 14.00 96.56 -48.44
C ASP A 510 13.16 97.82 -48.15
N GLU A 511 12.07 97.69 -47.38
CA GLU A 511 11.27 98.84 -46.93
C GLU A 511 12.05 99.74 -45.96
N MET A 512 12.85 99.16 -45.07
CA MET A 512 13.74 99.92 -44.18
C MET A 512 14.85 100.64 -44.95
N GLN A 513 15.46 99.98 -45.95
CA GLN A 513 16.49 100.62 -46.79
C GLN A 513 15.93 101.75 -47.68
N LYS A 514 14.70 101.60 -48.20
CA LYS A 514 14.01 102.67 -48.95
C LYS A 514 13.66 103.87 -48.08
N LYS A 515 13.28 103.65 -46.81
CA LYS A 515 13.08 104.75 -45.83
C LYS A 515 14.40 105.44 -45.48
N SER A 516 15.50 104.69 -45.29
CA SER A 516 16.83 105.24 -45.00
C SER A 516 17.40 106.13 -46.13
N ARG A 517 17.20 105.76 -47.40
CA ARG A 517 17.68 106.56 -48.56
C ARG A 517 16.89 107.86 -48.78
N LYS A 518 15.64 107.96 -48.31
CA LYS A 518 14.82 109.18 -48.45
C LYS A 518 15.19 110.25 -47.41
N SER A 519 15.77 109.86 -46.28
CA SER A 519 16.16 110.76 -45.18
C SER A 519 17.53 111.44 -45.37
N GLN A 520 18.35 111.03 -46.34
CA GLN A 520 19.67 111.60 -46.61
C GLN A 520 19.71 112.58 -47.80
N GLY A 521 18.58 112.78 -48.51
CA GLY A 521 18.46 113.73 -49.64
C GLY A 521 18.00 115.15 -49.26
N ASP A 522 17.37 115.32 -48.09
CA ASP A 522 16.69 116.58 -47.72
C ASP A 522 17.50 117.49 -46.77
N ASN A 523 18.83 117.33 -46.70
CA ASN A 523 19.69 118.17 -45.84
C ASN A 523 20.87 118.85 -46.57
N LYS A 524 20.71 119.09 -47.88
CA LYS A 524 21.51 120.05 -48.65
C LYS A 524 20.60 120.87 -49.57
N SER A 525 19.94 121.87 -49.01
CA SER A 525 19.80 123.18 -49.64
C SER A 525 19.45 124.25 -48.63
#